data_AF-A0A2U1L2X4-F1
#
_entry.id   AF-A0A2U1L2X4-F1
#
_cell.length_a   1.000
_cell.length_b   1.000
_cell.length_c   1.000
_cell.angle_alpha   90.00
_cell.angle_beta   90.00
_cell.angle_gamma   90.00
#
_symmetry.space_group_name_H-M   'P 1'
#
loop_
_entity.id
_entity.type
_entity.pdbx_description
1 polymer ?
#
loop_
_entity_poly.entity_id
_entity_poly.type
_entity_poly.pdbx_seq_one_letter_code
_entity_poly.pdbx_strand_id
1 'polypeptide(L)'
;MSQKNMHTAGPKSFARIREDMKNEDPIKEPPSLTKLFERTRERKEGHVYADTYDETERLIEQMKNYQAPNEDGIGPVDPFLAVMNKEYNGHRRLFGKGVTNKLIEKVNGGEASYMVPTELMESVKTAIDAEMKRLVEMRKQIGDDHERKKLELAEEHKKNKAE
;
A
#
# COMPACT_ATOMS: atom_id res chain seq x y z
N MET A 1 -15.02 33.53 5.66
CA MET A 1 -13.81 33.48 4.81
C MET A 1 -14.25 33.12 3.40
N SER A 2 -13.94 33.94 2.39
CA SER A 2 -14.28 33.58 1.00
C SER A 2 -13.37 32.44 0.56
N GLN A 3 -13.95 31.39 -0.03
CA GLN A 3 -13.18 30.28 -0.58
C GLN A 3 -12.49 30.77 -1.86
N LYS A 4 -11.18 31.00 -1.78
CA LYS A 4 -10.37 31.39 -2.93
C LYS A 4 -10.18 30.21 -3.89
N ASN A 5 -10.00 30.49 -5.18
CA ASN A 5 -9.71 29.50 -6.22
C ASN A 5 -10.82 28.43 -6.38
N MET A 6 -12.06 28.92 -6.57
CA MET A 6 -13.23 28.12 -6.89
C MET A 6 -13.10 27.45 -8.27
N HIS A 7 -13.63 26.24 -8.41
CA HIS A 7 -13.69 25.57 -9.71
C HIS A 7 -14.85 26.12 -10.55
N THR A 8 -14.70 26.08 -11.88
CA THR A 8 -15.66 26.57 -12.88
C THR A 8 -16.45 25.44 -13.56
N ALA A 9 -16.23 24.20 -13.13
CA ALA A 9 -16.87 22.98 -13.65
C ALA A 9 -18.41 22.90 -13.50
N GLY A 10 -19.05 23.84 -12.78
CA GLY A 10 -20.49 23.84 -12.53
C GLY A 10 -20.96 22.59 -11.77
N PRO A 11 -22.15 22.02 -12.09
CA PRO A 11 -22.72 20.87 -11.39
C PRO A 11 -22.03 19.54 -11.74
N LYS A 12 -21.02 19.56 -12.62
CA LYS A 12 -20.33 18.35 -13.08
C LYS A 12 -19.31 17.90 -12.04
N SER A 13 -19.42 16.66 -11.57
CA SER A 13 -18.47 16.12 -10.61
C SER A 13 -17.09 15.89 -11.23
N PHE A 14 -16.04 16.00 -10.41
CA PHE A 14 -14.66 15.78 -10.88
C PHE A 14 -14.44 14.35 -11.37
N ALA A 15 -15.16 13.37 -10.82
CA ALA A 15 -15.13 11.99 -11.30
C ALA A 15 -15.59 11.89 -12.76
N ARG A 16 -16.67 12.58 -13.13
CA ARG A 16 -17.14 12.62 -14.53
C ARG A 16 -16.14 13.34 -15.43
N ILE A 17 -15.58 14.46 -14.98
CA ILE A 17 -14.58 15.21 -15.76
C ILE A 17 -13.35 14.35 -16.04
N ARG A 18 -12.87 13.57 -15.06
CA ARG A 18 -11.77 12.62 -15.28
C ARG A 18 -12.11 11.55 -16.31
N GLU A 19 -13.33 11.02 -16.26
CA GLU A 19 -13.80 10.02 -17.22
C GLU A 19 -13.90 10.60 -18.63
N ASP A 20 -14.40 11.82 -18.77
CA ASP A 20 -14.47 12.50 -20.06
C ASP A 20 -13.07 12.78 -20.62
N MET A 21 -12.14 13.30 -19.81
CA MET A 21 -10.75 13.51 -20.23
C MET A 21 -10.08 12.20 -20.66
N LYS A 22 -10.31 11.12 -19.92
CA LYS A 22 -9.83 9.78 -20.28
C LYS A 22 -10.43 9.30 -21.60
N ASN A 23 -11.69 9.63 -21.90
CA ASN A 23 -12.34 9.26 -23.15
C ASN A 23 -11.90 10.15 -24.33
N GLU A 24 -11.51 11.39 -24.07
CA GLU A 24 -10.90 12.32 -25.04
C GLU A 24 -9.47 11.88 -25.42
N ASP A 25 -8.71 11.30 -24.47
CA ASP A 25 -7.35 10.81 -24.71
C ASP A 25 -7.36 9.50 -25.54
N PRO A 26 -6.61 9.41 -26.66
CA PRO A 26 -6.61 8.23 -27.53
C PRO A 26 -6.04 6.97 -26.85
N ILE A 27 -5.17 7.16 -25.85
CA ILE A 27 -4.53 6.10 -25.06
C ILE A 27 -5.43 5.67 -23.89
N LYS A 28 -6.49 6.43 -23.59
CA LYS A 28 -7.39 6.23 -22.45
C LYS A 28 -6.67 6.18 -21.10
N GLU A 29 -5.62 6.98 -20.95
CA GLU A 29 -4.94 7.15 -19.67
C GLU A 29 -5.70 8.10 -18.75
N PRO A 30 -5.66 7.88 -17.42
CA PRO A 30 -6.25 8.82 -16.49
C PRO A 30 -5.47 10.16 -16.51
N PRO A 31 -6.15 11.31 -16.49
CA PRO A 31 -5.48 12.60 -16.47
C PRO A 31 -4.72 12.81 -15.16
N SER A 32 -3.58 13.50 -15.22
CA SER A 32 -2.84 13.95 -14.03
C SER A 32 -3.64 14.95 -13.20
N LEU A 33 -3.28 15.14 -11.92
CA LEU A 33 -3.99 16.10 -11.07
C LEU A 33 -3.84 17.53 -11.57
N THR A 34 -2.66 17.89 -12.10
CA THR A 34 -2.42 19.19 -12.74
C THR A 34 -3.36 19.42 -13.92
N LYS A 35 -3.47 18.46 -14.85
CA LYS A 35 -4.38 18.57 -16.00
C LYS A 35 -5.84 18.71 -15.56
N LEU A 36 -6.25 17.95 -14.54
CA LEU A 36 -7.61 18.05 -14.00
C LEU A 36 -7.84 19.41 -13.31
N PHE A 37 -6.84 19.93 -12.61
CA PHE A 37 -6.91 21.23 -11.97
C PHE A 37 -7.12 22.34 -13.01
N GLU A 38 -6.33 22.35 -14.08
CA GLU A 38 -6.50 23.26 -15.22
C GLU A 38 -7.90 23.13 -15.83
N ARG A 39 -8.31 21.90 -16.17
CA ARG A 39 -9.61 21.63 -16.81
C ARG A 39 -10.80 22.08 -15.97
N THR A 40 -10.73 21.90 -14.65
CA THR A 40 -11.82 22.28 -13.73
C THR A 40 -11.89 23.78 -13.45
N ARG A 41 -10.89 24.55 -13.88
CA ARG A 41 -10.76 26.00 -13.66
C ARG A 41 -10.77 26.82 -14.94
N GLU A 42 -10.76 26.13 -16.08
CA GLU A 42 -10.94 26.71 -17.39
C GLU A 42 -12.24 27.53 -17.42
N ARG A 43 -12.11 28.82 -17.76
CA ARG A 43 -13.23 29.73 -17.88
C ARG A 43 -13.75 29.68 -19.30
N LYS A 44 -15.05 29.42 -19.43
CA LYS A 44 -15.76 29.51 -20.71
C LYS A 44 -15.98 30.97 -21.09
N GLU A 45 -15.72 31.27 -22.36
CA GLU A 45 -16.02 32.56 -22.98
C GLU A 45 -17.51 32.89 -22.82
N GLY A 46 -17.83 34.15 -22.50
CA GLY A 46 -19.21 34.61 -22.28
C GLY A 46 -19.79 34.37 -20.88
N HIS A 47 -19.06 33.73 -19.96
CA HIS A 47 -19.49 33.60 -18.56
C HIS A 47 -18.84 34.66 -17.66
N VAL A 48 -19.64 35.27 -16.79
CA VAL A 48 -19.17 36.17 -15.73
C VAL A 48 -18.88 35.36 -14.48
N TYR A 49 -17.67 35.52 -13.93
CA TYR A 49 -17.22 34.84 -12.71
C TYR A 49 -17.05 35.85 -11.58
N ALA A 50 -17.40 35.46 -10.35
CA ALA A 50 -17.33 36.34 -9.18
C ALA A 50 -15.89 36.65 -8.75
N ASP A 51 -14.97 35.70 -8.96
CA ASP A 51 -13.58 35.81 -8.50
C ASP A 51 -12.62 36.22 -9.62
N THR A 52 -11.49 36.79 -9.25
CA THR A 52 -10.37 37.04 -10.18
C THR A 52 -9.66 35.73 -10.56
N TYR A 53 -9.10 35.68 -11.77
CA TYR A 53 -8.42 34.49 -12.28
C TYR A 53 -6.93 34.44 -11.93
N ASP A 54 -6.36 35.57 -11.50
CA ASP A 54 -4.93 35.79 -11.28
C ASP A 54 -4.29 34.77 -10.32
N GLU A 55 -4.97 34.43 -9.22
CA GLU A 55 -4.46 33.41 -8.28
C GLU A 55 -4.39 32.02 -8.92
N THR A 56 -5.34 31.71 -9.82
CA THR A 56 -5.38 30.43 -10.52
C THR A 56 -4.27 30.34 -11.55
N GLU A 57 -4.04 31.40 -12.32
CA GLU A 57 -2.94 31.47 -13.29
C GLU A 57 -1.59 31.30 -12.60
N ARG A 58 -1.36 32.01 -11.48
CA ARG A 58 -0.13 31.86 -10.68
C ARG A 58 0.09 30.42 -10.22
N LEU A 59 -0.96 29.74 -9.76
CA LEU A 59 -0.86 28.34 -9.33
C LEU A 59 -0.56 27.39 -10.50
N ILE A 60 -1.21 27.61 -11.65
CA ILE A 60 -0.94 26.83 -12.87
C ILE A 60 0.50 27.03 -13.33
N GLU A 61 0.98 28.27 -13.32
CA GLU A 61 2.36 28.59 -13.67
C GLU A 61 3.38 27.95 -12.70
N GLN A 62 3.10 27.98 -11.39
CA GLN A 62 3.91 27.27 -10.40
C GLN A 62 3.94 25.75 -10.66
N MET A 63 2.81 25.13 -11.01
CA MET A 63 2.76 23.70 -11.33
C MET A 63 3.54 23.36 -12.61
N LYS A 64 3.52 24.25 -13.61
CA LYS A 64 4.27 24.07 -14.86
C LYS A 64 5.78 24.23 -14.68
N ASN A 65 6.19 25.14 -13.80
CA ASN A 65 7.60 25.43 -13.51
C ASN A 65 8.18 24.56 -12.40
N TYR A 66 7.38 23.67 -11.80
CA TYR A 66 7.82 22.80 -10.72
C TYR A 66 8.87 21.80 -11.22
N GLN A 67 10.04 21.83 -10.58
CA GLN A 67 11.07 20.80 -10.73
C GLN A 67 11.13 20.00 -9.43
N ALA A 68 11.05 18.68 -9.53
CA ALA A 68 11.16 17.81 -8.37
C ALA A 68 12.55 17.99 -7.71
N PRO A 69 12.63 18.07 -6.38
CA PRO A 69 13.91 18.00 -5.68
C PRO A 69 14.63 16.71 -6.04
N ASN A 70 15.90 16.79 -6.43
CA ASN A 70 16.72 15.62 -6.81
C ASN A 70 17.28 14.89 -5.58
N GLU A 71 16.99 15.37 -4.37
CA GLU A 71 17.59 14.92 -3.12
C GLU A 71 16.50 14.27 -2.26
N ASP A 72 16.80 13.09 -1.74
CA ASP A 72 16.03 12.34 -0.74
C ASP A 72 14.87 11.47 -1.24
N GLY A 73 15.14 10.51 -2.14
CA GLY A 73 14.54 9.15 -2.16
C GLY A 73 13.00 8.97 -2.13
N ILE A 74 12.24 10.04 -2.11
CA ILE A 74 10.78 10.11 -2.07
C ILE A 74 10.38 10.36 -3.51
N GLY A 75 9.67 9.41 -4.12
CA GLY A 75 9.33 9.42 -5.54
C GLY A 75 8.68 10.72 -6.02
N PRO A 76 8.63 10.95 -7.35
CA PRO A 76 8.21 12.21 -7.94
C PRO A 76 6.82 12.61 -7.44
N VAL A 77 6.79 13.67 -6.62
CA VAL A 77 5.54 14.26 -6.13
C VAL A 77 4.86 14.98 -7.29
N ASP A 78 3.59 14.67 -7.56
CA ASP A 78 2.78 15.38 -8.56
C ASP A 78 2.89 16.90 -8.30
N PRO A 79 3.23 17.73 -9.31
CA PRO A 79 3.36 19.19 -9.15
C PRO A 79 2.16 19.83 -8.45
N PHE A 80 0.96 19.29 -8.70
CA PHE A 80 -0.25 19.73 -8.03
C PHE A 80 -0.17 19.57 -6.51
N LEU A 81 0.32 18.43 -6.01
CA LEU A 81 0.42 18.16 -4.58
C LEU A 81 1.45 19.06 -3.91
N ALA A 82 2.58 19.28 -4.57
CA ALA A 82 3.65 20.16 -4.09
C ALA A 82 3.20 21.63 -3.99
N VAL A 83 2.54 22.15 -5.03
CA VAL A 83 2.07 23.55 -5.06
C VAL A 83 0.91 23.76 -4.10
N MET A 84 -0.01 22.81 -4.03
CA MET A 84 -1.25 23.00 -3.27
C MET A 84 -1.05 22.71 -1.78
N ASN A 85 -0.09 21.86 -1.38
CA ASN A 85 0.16 21.48 0.02
C ASN A 85 -1.09 20.94 0.75
N LYS A 86 -2.04 20.33 0.02
CA LYS A 86 -3.39 20.03 0.58
C LYS A 86 -3.70 18.57 0.87
N GLU A 87 -2.70 17.73 1.01
CA GLU A 87 -2.91 16.46 1.72
C GLU A 87 -2.77 16.74 3.21
N TYR A 88 -3.93 16.89 3.87
CA TYR A 88 -3.96 17.00 5.31
C TYR A 88 -3.43 15.70 5.90
N ASN A 89 -2.55 15.82 6.91
CA ASN A 89 -2.00 14.66 7.58
C ASN A 89 -3.14 13.75 8.08
N GLY A 90 -3.08 12.47 7.73
CA GLY A 90 -4.13 11.48 8.05
C GLY A 90 -5.40 11.49 7.17
N HIS A 91 -5.55 12.38 6.18
CA HIS A 91 -6.69 12.37 5.25
C HIS A 91 -6.25 12.19 3.80
N ARG A 92 -6.70 11.10 3.18
CA ARG A 92 -6.41 10.78 1.78
C ARG A 92 -7.57 11.16 0.88
N ARG A 93 -7.29 11.95 -0.17
CA ARG A 93 -8.31 12.28 -1.18
C ARG A 93 -8.58 11.09 -2.07
N LEU A 94 -9.85 10.70 -2.11
CA LEU A 94 -10.34 9.62 -2.93
C LEU A 94 -11.05 10.18 -4.16
N PHE A 95 -10.84 9.56 -5.31
CA PHE A 95 -11.41 10.00 -6.58
C PHE A 95 -12.13 8.86 -7.29
N GLY A 96 -13.27 9.17 -7.94
CA GLY A 96 -14.04 8.20 -8.72
C GLY A 96 -15.49 8.06 -8.24
N LYS A 97 -16.28 7.28 -8.98
CA LYS A 97 -17.74 7.10 -8.78
C LYS A 97 -18.09 6.13 -7.64
N GLY A 98 -17.09 5.44 -7.09
CA GLY A 98 -17.21 4.49 -5.98
C GLY A 98 -15.82 4.07 -5.53
N VAL A 99 -15.25 4.79 -4.56
CA VAL A 99 -14.00 4.37 -3.94
C VAL A 99 -14.26 3.25 -2.95
N THR A 100 -13.53 2.14 -3.13
CA THR A 100 -13.55 1.00 -2.22
C THR A 100 -12.26 1.00 -1.40
N ASN A 101 -12.33 0.61 -0.12
CA ASN A 101 -11.19 0.65 0.81
C ASN A 101 -9.91 -0.04 0.26
N LYS A 102 -10.05 -1.03 -0.62
CA LYS A 102 -8.94 -1.73 -1.29
C LYS A 102 -8.05 -0.84 -2.18
N LEU A 103 -8.56 0.28 -2.70
CA LEU A 103 -7.76 1.25 -3.45
C LEU A 103 -6.89 2.14 -2.53
N ILE A 104 -7.28 2.26 -1.26
CA ILE A 104 -6.63 3.11 -0.26
C ILE A 104 -5.30 2.49 0.19
N GLU A 105 -5.21 1.16 0.27
CA GLU A 105 -4.01 0.45 0.73
C GLU A 105 -2.91 0.34 -0.33
N LYS A 106 -3.23 0.33 -1.63
CA LYS A 106 -2.30 -0.09 -2.70
C LYS A 106 -1.22 0.92 -3.14
N VAL A 107 -1.28 2.17 -2.69
CA VAL A 107 -0.48 3.28 -3.29
C VAL A 107 0.49 3.93 -2.29
N ASN A 108 0.38 3.62 -0.99
CA ASN A 108 1.56 3.71 -0.15
C ASN A 108 2.44 2.52 -0.52
N GLY A 109 3.65 2.78 -1.01
CA GLY A 109 4.69 1.78 -1.29
C GLY A 109 5.13 1.08 -0.02
N GLY A 110 4.22 0.32 0.54
CA GLY A 110 4.31 -0.46 1.73
C GLY A 110 3.10 -1.33 1.59
N GLU A 111 3.31 -2.53 1.04
CA GLU A 111 2.59 -3.70 1.53
C GLU A 111 2.30 -3.40 3.01
N ALA A 112 1.04 -3.34 3.41
CA ALA A 112 0.70 -3.67 4.78
C ALA A 112 1.07 -5.15 4.94
N SER A 113 2.37 -5.43 4.82
CA SER A 113 3.02 -6.58 5.37
C SER A 113 2.64 -6.43 6.82
N TYR A 114 1.76 -7.33 7.24
CA TYR A 114 1.65 -7.72 8.61
C TYR A 114 3.06 -8.17 9.03
N MET A 115 3.98 -7.21 9.21
CA MET A 115 5.30 -7.45 9.73
C MET A 115 5.04 -7.74 11.19
N VAL A 116 4.82 -9.02 11.45
CA VAL A 116 4.97 -9.60 12.77
C VAL A 116 6.26 -9.01 13.34
N PRO A 117 6.22 -8.35 14.52
CA PRO A 117 7.41 -7.77 15.11
C PRO A 117 8.55 -8.78 15.10
N THR A 118 9.76 -8.36 14.75
CA THR A 118 10.93 -9.24 14.64
C THR A 118 11.15 -10.04 15.92
N GLU A 119 10.91 -9.42 17.07
CA GLU A 119 10.95 -10.07 18.39
C GLU A 119 9.96 -11.23 18.51
N LEU A 120 8.74 -11.09 17.96
CA LEU A 120 7.73 -12.15 17.97
C LEU A 120 8.16 -13.29 17.03
N MET A 121 8.70 -12.98 15.85
CA MET A 121 9.24 -13.98 14.92
C MET A 121 10.42 -14.75 15.53
N GLU A 122 11.33 -14.07 16.24
CA GLU A 122 12.45 -14.69 16.95
C GLU A 122 11.99 -15.57 18.11
N SER A 123 10.98 -15.12 18.87
CA SER A 123 10.39 -15.94 19.95
C SER A 123 9.71 -17.21 19.40
N VAL A 124 9.04 -17.11 18.24
CA VAL A 124 8.42 -18.27 17.60
C VAL A 124 9.48 -19.22 17.04
N LYS A 125 10.53 -18.68 16.42
CA LYS A 125 11.64 -19.49 15.89
C LYS A 125 12.36 -20.27 16.99
N THR A 126 12.69 -19.61 18.10
CA THR A 126 13.34 -20.27 19.24
C THR A 126 12.45 -21.32 19.90
N ALA A 127 11.14 -21.08 19.99
CA ALA A 127 10.18 -22.08 20.50
C ALA A 127 10.13 -23.33 19.61
N ILE A 128 10.08 -23.15 18.28
CA ILE A 128 10.08 -24.26 17.31
C ILE A 128 11.39 -25.05 17.38
N ASP A 129 12.54 -24.38 17.44
CA ASP A 129 13.85 -25.04 17.51
C ASP A 129 13.98 -25.88 18.80
N ALA A 130 13.47 -25.37 19.93
CA ALA A 130 13.47 -26.10 21.20
C ALA A 130 12.55 -27.34 21.16
N GLU A 131 11.38 -27.24 20.53
CA GLU A 131 10.45 -28.37 20.38
C GLU A 131 11.01 -29.44 19.44
N MET A 132 11.59 -29.03 18.31
CA MET A 132 12.25 -29.95 17.36
C MET A 132 13.38 -30.72 18.02
N LYS A 133 14.20 -30.07 18.84
CA LYS A 133 15.28 -30.73 19.59
C LYS A 133 14.73 -31.80 20.54
N ARG A 134 13.67 -31.48 21.29
CA ARG A 134 12.99 -32.45 22.17
C ARG A 134 12.41 -33.64 21.40
N LEU A 135 11.79 -33.39 20.24
CA LEU A 135 11.22 -34.45 19.40
C LEU A 135 12.31 -35.42 18.88
N VAL A 136 13.48 -34.91 18.52
CA VAL A 136 14.61 -35.74 18.09
C VAL A 136 15.15 -36.60 19.24
N GLU A 137 15.28 -36.01 20.44
CA GLU A 137 15.72 -36.74 21.64
C GLU A 137 14.74 -37.87 22.00
N MET A 138 13.43 -37.59 21.97
CA MET A 138 12.41 -38.62 22.21
C MET A 138 12.43 -39.73 21.16
N ARG A 139 12.59 -39.41 19.87
CA ARG A 139 12.71 -40.43 18.81
C ARG A 139 13.92 -41.35 19.04
N LYS A 140 15.05 -40.78 19.48
CA LYS A 140 16.25 -41.57 19.80
C LYS A 140 15.98 -42.52 20.98
N GLN A 141 15.38 -42.03 22.06
CA GLN A 141 15.04 -42.86 23.22
C GLN A 141 14.10 -44.01 22.85
N ILE A 142 13.06 -43.74 22.05
CA ILE A 142 12.15 -44.79 21.56
C ILE A 142 12.92 -45.83 20.74
N GLY A 143 13.85 -45.41 19.87
CA GLY A 143 14.69 -46.32 19.11
C GLY A 143 15.55 -47.22 20.00
N ASP A 144 16.25 -46.62 20.96
CA ASP A 144 17.12 -47.33 21.90
C ASP A 144 16.33 -48.33 22.76
N ASP A 145 15.13 -47.95 23.23
CA ASP A 145 14.25 -48.83 24.01
C ASP A 145 13.69 -49.99 23.18
N HIS A 146 13.35 -49.75 21.91
CA HIS A 146 12.94 -50.80 20.99
C HIS A 146 14.06 -51.83 20.76
N GLU A 147 15.31 -51.38 20.61
CA GLU A 147 16.47 -52.29 20.47
C GLU A 147 16.72 -53.10 21.74
N ARG A 148 16.68 -52.47 22.92
CA ARG A 148 16.81 -53.16 24.21
C ARG A 148 15.75 -54.24 24.38
N LYS A 149 14.48 -53.91 24.13
CA LYS A 149 13.37 -54.85 24.25
C LYS A 149 13.48 -56.01 23.25
N LYS A 150 14.00 -55.77 22.06
CA LYS A 150 14.28 -56.82 21.07
C LYS A 150 15.38 -57.79 21.56
N LEU A 151 16.43 -57.27 22.19
CA LEU A 151 17.50 -58.09 22.76
C LEU A 151 17.00 -58.93 23.95
N GLU A 152 16.23 -58.33 24.85
CA GLU A 152 15.63 -59.01 26.02
C GLU A 152 14.75 -60.18 25.58
N LEU A 153 13.83 -59.96 24.63
CA LEU A 153 12.99 -61.02 24.07
C LEU A 153 13.82 -62.12 23.39
N ALA A 154 14.90 -61.75 22.70
CA ALA A 154 15.78 -62.74 22.07
C ALA A 154 16.55 -63.57 23.10
N GLU A 155 16.91 -63.01 24.25
CA GLU A 155 17.51 -63.76 25.36
C GLU A 155 16.50 -64.68 26.06
N GLU A 156 15.28 -64.20 26.33
CA GLU A 156 14.21 -65.03 26.90
C GLU A 156 13.88 -66.22 25.99
N HIS A 157 13.75 -66.00 24.68
CA HIS A 157 13.52 -67.08 23.72
C HIS A 157 14.66 -68.11 23.66
N LYS A 158 15.91 -67.69 23.92
CA LYS A 158 17.05 -68.63 24.02
C LYS A 158 17.00 -69.43 25.31
N LYS A 159 16.68 -68.79 26.45
CA LYS A 159 16.54 -69.47 27.75
C LYS A 159 15.42 -70.52 27.73
N ASN A 160 14.25 -70.16 27.20
CA ASN A 160 13.09 -71.06 27.09
C ASN A 160 13.28 -72.24 26.11
N LYS A 161 14.34 -72.24 25.29
CA LYS A 161 14.66 -73.33 24.36
C LYS A 161 15.76 -74.26 24.90
N ALA A 162 16.40 -73.88 26.01
CA ALA A 162 17.45 -74.64 26.68
C ALA A 162 16.97 -75.43 27.91
N GLU A 163 15.75 -75.16 28.38
CA GLU A 163 14.94 -75.99 29.29
C GLU A 163 14.14 -77.05 28.50
#